data_AF-A0A9P1G0S5-F1
#
_entry.id   AF-A0A9P1G0S5-F1
#
_cell.length_a   1.000
_cell.length_b   1.000
_cell.length_c   1.000
_cell.angle_alpha   90.00
_cell.angle_beta   90.00
_cell.angle_gamma   90.00
#
_symmetry.space_group_name_H-M   'P 1'
#
loop_
_entity.id
_entity.type
_entity.pdbx_description
1 polymer ?
#
loop_
_entity_poly.entity_id
_entity_poly.type
_entity_poly.pdbx_seq_one_letter_code
_entity_poly.pdbx_strand_id
1 'polypeptide(L)'
;MTPASVGLGRSKISRPSVHRRVLVLLAVRSLISCKRSSSRWNKRNPCCRNGKTGWKPFLKKNAAKMRFVSALLLSLGVVLSLAALSWCSWMAQGFGRKYPGPRRKKLAYHGSFGCSVLGGLAVTIAIVRYVLAGFWWTVLAAGLPCCCLSIVMCMANWDSFGMWEIIQKESVSERTIVFRGKVLPGTGKCVCSWPGKYESAWDALVTDCRRGNISAAVVFLPEGSEDYGRHDPIPENEKIPGTCWCVPLYGEPKKWGCHWWTKWIANIEKAHEEGAEIEVYFFKGMKGRGKVRDFSTAGKENLRREAIQEKQEKKDFLQSQAFSEACHQGIECLSTEPREDSSSQYSREVRRLFLAWLPEEERHFMEASEGLGNSQKAEVAWLERKGYAYTEVEVDIFQWLQQRM
;
A
#
# COMPACT_ATOMS: atom_id res chain seq x y z
N MET A 1 42.41 -33.18 28.99
CA MET A 1 42.72 -31.73 28.93
C MET A 1 41.50 -31.00 28.41
N THR A 2 40.71 -30.51 29.36
CA THR A 2 39.67 -29.48 29.23
C THR A 2 40.32 -28.12 28.88
N PRO A 3 39.60 -27.16 28.25
CA PRO A 3 38.75 -26.27 29.04
C PRO A 3 37.52 -25.62 28.35
N ALA A 4 36.72 -25.02 29.25
CA ALA A 4 35.99 -23.75 29.12
C ALA A 4 34.51 -23.77 28.67
N SER A 5 33.67 -24.04 29.67
CA SER A 5 32.31 -23.51 29.87
C SER A 5 32.32 -22.02 30.26
N VAL A 6 31.56 -21.17 29.57
CA VAL A 6 31.03 -19.84 30.00
C VAL A 6 29.85 -19.53 29.05
N GLY A 7 28.67 -19.02 29.39
CA GLY A 7 28.06 -18.53 30.62
C GLY A 7 26.68 -17.97 30.24
N LEU A 8 25.65 -18.27 31.04
CA LEU A 8 24.27 -17.80 30.88
C LEU A 8 24.17 -16.27 31.00
N GLY A 9 23.61 -15.62 29.98
CA GLY A 9 23.28 -14.19 29.99
C GLY A 9 21.77 -13.95 29.84
N ARG A 10 21.06 -13.82 30.97
CA ARG A 10 19.69 -13.26 31.03
C ARG A 10 19.74 -11.77 30.68
N SER A 11 18.94 -11.32 29.70
CA SER A 11 18.69 -9.88 29.48
C SER A 11 17.19 -9.56 29.48
N LYS A 12 16.76 -9.02 30.63
CA LYS A 12 15.90 -7.86 30.86
C LYS A 12 14.67 -7.65 29.97
N ILE A 13 13.52 -7.93 30.59
CA ILE A 13 12.18 -7.41 30.28
C ILE A 13 12.22 -5.87 30.17
N SER A 14 11.89 -5.34 29.00
CA SER A 14 11.70 -3.90 28.77
C SER A 14 10.41 -3.41 29.42
N ARG A 15 10.53 -2.42 30.32
CA ARG A 15 9.40 -1.69 30.91
C ARG A 15 8.73 -0.79 29.86
N PRO A 16 7.40 -0.60 29.90
CA PRO A 16 6.71 0.32 29.00
C PRO A 16 7.00 1.79 29.32
N SER A 17 7.07 2.55 28.23
CA SER A 17 7.32 3.98 28.09
C SER A 17 6.57 4.90 29.09
N VAL A 18 7.33 5.84 29.64
CA VAL A 18 6.93 6.92 30.57
C VAL A 18 5.88 7.88 29.97
N HIS A 19 5.63 7.84 28.66
CA HIS A 19 4.68 8.73 27.99
C HIS A 19 3.20 8.48 28.34
N ARG A 20 2.81 7.30 28.86
CA ARG A 20 1.41 7.05 29.26
C ARG A 20 1.02 7.63 30.62
N ARG A 21 1.98 7.99 31.49
CA ARG A 21 1.69 8.55 32.82
C ARG A 21 1.42 10.05 32.81
N VAL A 22 1.96 10.79 31.83
CA VAL A 22 1.80 12.24 31.73
C VAL A 22 0.39 12.62 31.25
N LEU A 23 -0.23 11.83 30.35
CA LEU A 23 -1.57 12.12 29.85
C LEU A 23 -2.67 11.90 30.92
N VAL A 24 -2.51 10.91 31.80
CA VAL A 24 -3.49 10.64 32.87
C VAL A 24 -3.44 11.71 33.97
N LEU A 25 -2.26 12.26 34.26
CA LEU A 25 -2.10 13.33 35.27
C LEU A 25 -2.66 14.69 34.82
N LEU A 26 -2.66 14.99 33.52
CA LEU A 26 -3.27 16.23 32.99
C LEU A 26 -4.80 16.18 32.98
N ALA A 27 -5.39 15.00 32.74
CA ALA A 27 -6.84 14.82 32.78
C ALA A 27 -7.42 14.96 34.20
N VAL A 28 -6.70 14.47 35.23
CA VAL A 28 -7.13 14.58 36.63
C VAL A 28 -7.01 16.01 37.18
N ARG A 29 -6.04 16.81 36.71
CA ARG A 29 -5.88 18.21 37.12
C ARG A 29 -7.02 19.13 36.62
N SER A 30 -7.57 18.86 35.44
CA SER A 30 -8.69 19.63 34.89
C SER A 30 -10.00 19.40 35.65
N LEU A 31 -10.23 18.16 36.13
CA LEU A 31 -11.43 17.81 36.89
C LEU A 31 -11.43 18.38 38.33
N ILE A 32 -10.25 18.56 38.94
CA ILE A 32 -10.14 19.12 40.29
C ILE A 32 -10.32 20.65 40.28
N SER A 33 -9.93 21.34 39.19
CA SER A 33 -10.11 22.79 39.05
C SER A 33 -11.58 23.20 39.00
N CYS A 34 -12.44 22.40 38.35
CA CYS A 34 -13.86 22.69 38.21
C CYS A 34 -14.66 22.57 39.54
N LYS A 35 -14.17 21.75 40.49
CA LYS A 35 -14.86 21.55 41.79
C LYS A 35 -14.60 22.67 42.81
N ARG A 36 -13.56 23.52 42.61
CA ARG A 36 -13.21 24.62 43.52
C ARG A 36 -13.92 25.94 43.23
N SER A 37 -14.54 26.11 42.06
CA SER A 37 -15.25 27.36 41.72
C SER A 37 -16.70 27.41 42.23
N SER A 38 -17.32 26.27 42.53
CA SER A 38 -18.72 26.20 42.98
C SER A 38 -18.92 26.41 44.49
N SER A 39 -17.86 26.38 45.31
CA SER A 39 -17.98 26.49 46.78
C SER A 39 -17.78 27.92 47.31
N ARG A 40 -17.47 28.90 46.45
CA ARG A 40 -17.11 30.26 46.88
C ARG A 40 -18.17 31.35 46.64
N TRP A 41 -19.38 30.97 46.19
CA TRP A 41 -20.46 31.91 45.88
C TRP A 41 -21.60 31.96 46.90
N ASN A 42 -21.51 31.23 48.01
CA ASN A 42 -22.64 31.08 48.96
C ASN A 42 -22.40 31.69 50.35
N LYS A 43 -21.57 32.74 50.44
CA LYS A 43 -21.37 33.51 51.68
C LYS A 43 -21.15 34.99 51.36
N ARG A 44 -22.25 35.74 51.19
CA ARG A 44 -22.38 37.18 51.51
C ARG A 44 -23.74 37.68 51.03
N ASN A 45 -24.68 37.87 51.97
CA ASN A 45 -25.63 39.00 52.05
C ASN A 45 -26.79 38.65 53.00
N PRO A 46 -26.75 39.10 54.26
CA PRO A 46 -27.89 39.06 55.17
C PRO A 46 -28.52 40.46 55.22
N CYS A 47 -29.42 40.79 54.30
CA CYS A 47 -30.27 41.99 54.41
C CYS A 47 -31.48 41.83 53.48
N CYS A 48 -32.62 41.39 54.03
CA CYS A 48 -34.00 41.78 53.66
C CYS A 48 -34.97 40.82 54.34
N ARG A 49 -35.30 41.15 55.59
CA ARG A 49 -36.43 40.61 56.33
C ARG A 49 -37.60 41.57 56.10
N ASN A 50 -38.78 41.00 55.87
CA ASN A 50 -40.11 41.63 55.85
C ASN A 50 -40.59 42.29 54.55
N GLY A 51 -41.60 41.66 53.96
CA GLY A 51 -42.37 42.16 52.82
C GLY A 51 -43.30 41.08 52.28
N LYS A 52 -44.43 40.84 52.96
CA LYS A 52 -45.53 40.01 52.44
C LYS A 52 -46.22 40.78 51.31
N THR A 53 -45.91 40.49 50.05
CA THR A 53 -46.76 40.87 48.92
C THR A 53 -46.87 39.73 47.91
N GLY A 54 -48.11 39.43 47.50
CA GLY A 54 -48.51 38.22 46.79
C GLY A 54 -48.11 38.15 45.32
N TRP A 55 -46.81 38.00 45.02
CA TRP A 55 -46.31 37.76 43.65
C TRP A 55 -45.73 36.36 43.42
N LYS A 56 -45.63 35.52 44.47
CA LYS A 56 -45.06 34.16 44.37
C LYS A 56 -45.79 33.18 43.42
N PRO A 57 -47.11 33.27 43.15
CA PRO A 57 -47.76 32.36 42.20
C PRO A 57 -47.45 32.69 40.73
N PHE A 58 -47.27 33.97 40.39
CA PHE A 58 -47.10 34.41 39.00
C PHE A 58 -45.68 34.11 38.47
N LEU A 59 -44.65 34.28 39.31
CA LEU A 59 -43.26 33.96 38.95
C LEU A 59 -43.00 32.45 38.79
N LYS A 60 -43.70 31.58 39.53
CA LYS A 60 -43.59 30.12 39.38
C LYS A 60 -44.16 29.62 38.06
N LYS A 61 -45.27 30.20 37.59
CA LYS A 61 -45.92 29.80 36.33
C LYS A 61 -45.06 30.18 35.11
N ASN A 62 -44.43 31.35 35.13
CA ASN A 62 -43.54 31.80 34.07
C ASN A 62 -42.18 31.09 34.07
N ALA A 63 -41.66 30.69 35.25
CA ALA A 63 -40.42 29.91 35.34
C ALA A 63 -40.55 28.51 34.71
N ALA A 64 -41.70 27.84 34.87
CA ALA A 64 -41.95 26.55 34.22
C ALA A 64 -42.03 26.69 32.70
N LYS A 65 -42.70 27.74 32.20
CA LYS A 65 -42.83 28.03 30.77
C LYS A 65 -41.48 28.38 30.13
N MET A 66 -40.64 29.16 30.80
CA MET A 66 -39.28 29.47 30.32
C MET A 66 -38.37 28.24 30.31
N ARG A 67 -38.45 27.35 31.32
CA ARG A 67 -37.68 26.09 31.31
C ARG A 67 -38.10 25.18 30.16
N PHE A 68 -39.39 25.13 29.86
CA PHE A 68 -39.90 24.35 28.73
C PHE A 68 -39.41 24.90 27.38
N VAL A 69 -39.51 26.22 27.16
CA VAL A 69 -39.03 26.87 25.93
C VAL A 69 -37.51 26.72 25.77
N SER A 70 -36.75 26.87 26.85
CA SER A 70 -35.30 26.66 26.81
C SER A 70 -34.93 25.22 26.47
N ALA A 71 -35.66 24.21 27.00
CA ALA A 71 -35.43 22.82 26.67
C ALA A 71 -35.77 22.51 25.19
N LEU A 72 -36.82 23.15 24.66
CA LEU A 72 -37.22 22.99 23.26
C LEU A 72 -36.22 23.62 22.27
N LEU A 73 -35.68 24.79 22.59
CA LEU A 73 -34.66 25.45 21.76
C LEU A 73 -33.34 24.68 21.78
N LEU A 74 -32.94 24.17 22.96
CA LEU A 74 -31.74 23.36 23.07
C LEU A 74 -31.91 22.00 22.36
N SER A 75 -33.10 21.39 22.36
CA SER A 75 -33.34 20.13 21.64
C SER A 75 -33.30 20.34 20.13
N LEU A 76 -33.90 21.42 19.64
CA LEU A 76 -33.82 21.81 18.23
C LEU A 76 -32.37 22.05 17.79
N GLY A 77 -31.56 22.71 18.64
CA GLY A 77 -30.12 22.92 18.36
C GLY A 77 -29.32 21.62 18.23
N VAL A 78 -29.64 20.61 19.04
CA VAL A 78 -29.01 19.27 18.93
C VAL A 78 -29.41 18.59 17.62
N VAL A 79 -30.69 18.64 17.26
CA VAL A 79 -31.19 18.03 15.99
C VAL A 79 -30.55 18.68 14.77
N LEU A 80 -30.47 20.01 14.73
CA LEU A 80 -29.83 20.73 13.62
C LEU A 80 -28.33 20.44 13.53
N SER A 81 -27.64 20.30 14.66
CA SER A 81 -26.22 19.94 14.69
C SER A 81 -25.96 18.53 14.16
N LEU A 82 -26.83 17.57 14.51
CA LEU A 82 -26.78 16.21 13.99
C LEU A 82 -27.02 16.17 12.47
N ALA A 83 -28.03 16.89 11.98
CA ALA A 83 -28.31 16.99 10.56
C ALA A 83 -27.13 17.61 9.77
N ALA A 84 -26.49 18.65 10.32
CA ALA A 84 -25.32 19.28 9.70
C ALA A 84 -24.12 18.32 9.64
N LEU A 85 -23.88 17.52 10.68
CA LEU A 85 -22.81 16.50 10.68
C LEU A 85 -23.06 15.41 9.65
N SER A 86 -24.31 14.91 9.53
CA SER A 86 -24.70 13.95 8.50
C SER A 86 -24.50 14.51 7.10
N TRP A 87 -24.88 15.78 6.86
CA TRP A 87 -24.68 16.46 5.59
C TRP A 87 -23.19 16.64 5.23
N CYS A 88 -22.36 17.06 6.19
CA CYS A 88 -20.92 17.20 6.00
C CYS A 88 -20.26 15.86 5.67
N SER A 89 -20.67 14.78 6.34
CA SER A 89 -20.16 13.43 6.07
C SER A 89 -20.55 12.97 4.66
N TRP A 90 -21.80 13.19 4.25
CA TRP A 90 -22.29 12.86 2.91
C TRP A 90 -21.54 13.64 1.81
N MET A 91 -21.34 14.94 2.01
CA MET A 91 -20.57 15.78 1.08
C MET A 91 -19.11 15.32 0.98
N ALA A 92 -18.46 14.99 2.10
CA ALA A 92 -17.09 14.48 2.10
C ALA A 92 -16.96 13.16 1.31
N GLN A 93 -17.94 12.27 1.42
CA GLN A 93 -17.99 11.02 0.67
C GLN A 93 -18.25 11.27 -0.83
N GLY A 94 -19.16 12.19 -1.17
CA GLY A 94 -19.46 12.58 -2.55
C GLY A 94 -18.27 13.21 -3.27
N PHE A 95 -17.55 14.11 -2.61
CA PHE A 95 -16.33 14.70 -3.14
C PHE A 95 -15.20 13.68 -3.28
N GLY A 96 -15.07 12.74 -2.34
CA GLY A 96 -14.08 11.65 -2.40
C GLY A 96 -14.20 10.77 -3.66
N ARG A 97 -15.40 10.63 -4.23
CA ARG A 97 -15.63 9.87 -5.48
C ARG A 97 -15.11 10.57 -6.73
N LYS A 98 -15.00 11.90 -6.73
CA LYS A 98 -14.60 12.68 -7.92
C LYS A 98 -13.09 12.82 -8.11
N TYR A 99 -12.27 12.49 -7.12
CA TYR A 99 -10.82 12.67 -7.21
C TYR A 99 -10.09 11.34 -7.48
N PRO A 100 -9.38 11.20 -8.62
CA PRO A 100 -8.51 10.07 -8.86
C PRO A 100 -7.24 10.20 -8.00
N GLY A 101 -6.96 9.18 -7.18
CA GLY A 101 -5.72 9.11 -6.39
C GLY A 101 -5.88 8.34 -5.07
N PRO A 102 -5.10 7.27 -4.83
CA PRO A 102 -5.24 6.43 -3.63
C PRO A 102 -4.98 7.19 -2.31
N ARG A 103 -4.10 8.21 -2.31
CA ARG A 103 -3.83 9.05 -1.14
C ARG A 103 -4.99 9.95 -0.74
N ARG A 104 -5.64 10.61 -1.72
CA ARG A 104 -6.77 11.51 -1.44
C ARG A 104 -7.99 10.73 -0.95
N LYS A 105 -8.20 9.51 -1.45
CA LYS A 105 -9.22 8.58 -0.94
C LYS A 105 -8.97 8.20 0.52
N LYS A 106 -7.73 7.84 0.89
CA LYS A 106 -7.36 7.56 2.29
C LYS A 106 -7.55 8.77 3.21
N LEU A 107 -7.14 9.96 2.78
CA LEU A 107 -7.29 11.19 3.57
C LEU A 107 -8.76 11.56 3.76
N ALA A 108 -9.59 11.48 2.70
CA ALA A 108 -11.02 11.71 2.79
C ALA A 108 -11.71 10.71 3.73
N TYR A 109 -11.30 9.44 3.67
CA TYR A 109 -11.79 8.38 4.56
C TYR A 109 -11.42 8.63 6.03
N HIS A 110 -10.13 8.83 6.33
CA HIS A 110 -9.68 9.07 7.70
C HIS A 110 -10.20 10.39 8.27
N GLY A 111 -10.31 11.43 7.44
CA GLY A 111 -10.92 12.71 7.82
C GLY A 111 -12.41 12.55 8.16
N SER A 112 -13.17 11.83 7.32
CA SER A 112 -14.59 11.54 7.58
C SER A 112 -14.77 10.68 8.84
N PHE A 113 -13.93 9.65 9.03
CA PHE A 113 -13.95 8.82 10.23
C PHE A 113 -13.65 9.63 11.50
N GLY A 114 -12.62 10.48 11.46
CA GLY A 114 -12.27 11.37 12.57
C GLY A 114 -13.41 12.32 12.94
N CYS A 115 -14.06 12.93 11.95
CA CYS A 115 -15.22 13.81 12.17
C CYS A 115 -16.39 13.04 12.78
N SER A 116 -16.66 11.82 12.34
CA SER A 116 -17.73 10.97 12.90
C SER A 116 -17.47 10.61 14.36
N VAL A 117 -16.23 10.25 14.73
CA VAL A 117 -15.87 9.92 16.12
C VAL A 117 -16.00 11.13 17.03
N LEU A 118 -15.49 12.30 16.61
CA LEU A 118 -15.59 13.54 17.38
C LEU A 118 -17.04 14.01 17.52
N GLY A 119 -17.83 13.90 16.45
CA GLY A 119 -19.26 14.19 16.46
C GLY A 119 -20.03 13.28 17.43
N GLY A 120 -19.78 11.97 17.38
CA GLY A 120 -20.40 11.00 18.29
C GLY A 120 -20.06 11.26 19.77
N LEU A 121 -18.81 11.63 20.06
CA LEU A 121 -18.38 11.98 21.41
C LEU A 121 -19.11 13.24 21.92
N ALA A 122 -19.22 14.28 21.10
CA ALA A 122 -19.91 15.53 21.46
C ALA A 122 -21.40 15.29 21.77
N VAL A 123 -22.07 14.48 20.93
CA VAL A 123 -23.48 14.10 21.13
C VAL A 123 -23.66 13.30 22.42
N THR A 124 -22.76 12.36 22.70
CA THR A 124 -22.80 11.57 23.94
C THR A 124 -22.68 12.46 25.17
N ILE A 125 -21.73 13.42 25.16
CA ILE A 125 -21.57 14.39 26.25
C ILE A 125 -22.85 15.22 26.44
N ALA A 126 -23.47 15.68 25.34
CA ALA A 126 -24.71 16.44 25.39
C ALA A 126 -25.85 15.61 26.01
N ILE A 127 -26.02 14.35 25.59
CA ILE A 127 -27.02 13.42 26.13
C ILE A 127 -26.84 13.24 27.64
N VAL A 128 -25.62 12.99 28.12
CA VAL A 128 -25.33 12.82 29.54
C VAL A 128 -25.73 14.07 30.33
N ARG A 129 -25.40 15.27 29.84
CA ARG A 129 -25.78 16.53 30.49
C ARG A 129 -27.30 16.71 30.54
N TYR A 130 -28.01 16.30 29.50
CA TYR A 130 -29.48 16.37 29.43
C TYR A 130 -30.17 15.43 30.41
N VAL A 131 -29.68 14.20 30.53
CA VAL A 131 -30.18 13.21 31.50
C VAL A 131 -29.96 13.73 32.92
N LEU A 132 -28.77 14.25 33.23
CA LEU A 132 -28.46 14.83 34.54
C LEU A 132 -29.31 16.06 34.88
N ALA A 133 -29.80 16.79 33.87
CA ALA A 133 -30.70 17.93 34.06
C ALA A 133 -32.19 17.51 34.23
N GLY A 134 -32.51 16.21 34.22
CA GLY A 134 -33.85 15.68 34.45
C GLY A 134 -34.71 15.52 33.19
N PHE A 135 -34.12 15.69 31.99
CA PHE A 135 -34.84 15.65 30.71
C PHE A 135 -34.65 14.33 29.94
N TRP A 136 -34.55 13.20 30.65
CA TRP A 136 -34.22 11.89 30.06
C TRP A 136 -35.21 11.42 28.97
N TRP A 137 -36.48 11.79 29.06
CA TRP A 137 -37.52 11.41 28.09
C TRP A 137 -37.28 12.01 26.69
N THR A 138 -36.64 13.19 26.60
CA THR A 138 -36.30 13.82 25.31
C THR A 138 -35.25 13.02 24.54
N VAL A 139 -34.33 12.38 25.27
CA VAL A 139 -33.32 11.49 24.70
C VAL A 139 -33.96 10.23 24.12
N LEU A 140 -35.00 9.69 24.77
CA LEU A 140 -35.72 8.54 24.23
C LEU A 140 -36.56 8.91 22.99
N ALA A 141 -37.28 10.03 23.05
CA ALA A 141 -38.16 10.46 21.95
C ALA A 141 -37.39 10.87 20.69
N ALA A 142 -36.28 11.59 20.82
CA ALA A 142 -35.50 12.08 19.69
C ALA A 142 -34.26 11.22 19.38
N GLY A 143 -33.64 10.64 20.40
CA GLY A 143 -32.42 9.86 20.24
C GLY A 143 -32.66 8.48 19.64
N LEU A 144 -33.76 7.80 19.98
CA LEU A 144 -34.04 6.47 19.44
C LEU A 144 -34.23 6.50 17.90
N PRO A 145 -35.05 7.41 17.32
CA PRO A 145 -35.18 7.50 15.86
C PRO A 145 -33.87 7.90 15.17
N CYS A 146 -33.09 8.82 15.76
CA CYS A 146 -31.80 9.25 15.20
C CYS A 146 -30.76 8.12 15.22
N CYS A 147 -30.71 7.34 16.30
CA CYS A 147 -29.83 6.17 16.39
C CYS A 147 -30.23 5.10 15.36
N CYS A 148 -31.53 4.81 15.22
CA CYS A 148 -32.01 3.86 14.21
C CYS A 148 -31.67 4.31 12.79
N LEU A 149 -31.92 5.58 12.44
CA LEU A 149 -31.57 6.14 11.13
C LEU A 149 -30.05 6.11 10.87
N SER A 150 -29.23 6.44 11.86
CA SER A 150 -27.78 6.37 11.73
C SER A 150 -27.29 4.93 11.53
N ILE A 151 -27.88 3.95 12.22
CA ILE A 151 -27.54 2.53 12.06
C ILE A 151 -27.94 2.06 10.66
N VAL A 152 -29.14 2.37 10.19
CA VAL A 152 -29.60 2.02 8.83
C VAL A 152 -28.70 2.65 7.76
N MET A 153 -28.32 3.92 7.92
CA MET A 153 -27.39 4.60 7.01
C MET A 153 -25.98 3.97 7.04
N CYS A 154 -25.47 3.59 8.20
CA CYS A 154 -24.18 2.90 8.31
C CYS A 154 -24.23 1.52 7.66
N MET A 155 -25.30 0.75 7.86
CA MET A 155 -25.48 -0.59 7.28
C MET A 155 -25.65 -0.52 5.75
N ALA A 156 -26.44 0.41 5.23
CA ALA A 156 -26.62 0.60 3.79
C ALA A 156 -25.32 1.02 3.08
N ASN A 157 -24.46 1.77 3.76
CA ASN A 157 -23.15 2.17 3.23
C ASN A 157 -22.11 1.04 3.37
N TRP A 158 -22.25 0.17 4.38
CA TRP A 158 -21.36 -0.98 4.59
C TRP A 158 -21.49 -2.00 3.47
N ASP A 159 -22.71 -2.32 3.03
CA ASP A 159 -22.94 -3.22 1.88
C ASP A 159 -22.38 -2.64 0.58
N SER A 160 -22.46 -1.32 0.39
CA SER A 160 -21.82 -0.65 -0.74
C SER A 160 -20.30 -0.74 -0.68
N PHE A 161 -19.69 -0.71 0.50
CA PHE A 161 -18.24 -0.78 0.64
C PHE A 161 -17.70 -2.20 0.44
N GLY A 162 -18.36 -3.21 1.02
CA GLY A 162 -18.02 -4.62 0.83
C GLY A 162 -18.14 -5.02 -0.64
N MET A 163 -19.17 -4.56 -1.33
CA MET A 163 -19.36 -4.83 -2.75
C MET A 163 -18.34 -4.10 -3.64
N TRP A 164 -17.90 -2.89 -3.30
CA TRP A 164 -16.83 -2.20 -4.05
C TRP A 164 -15.47 -2.87 -3.89
N GLU A 165 -15.13 -3.38 -2.70
CA GLU A 165 -13.88 -4.10 -2.49
C GLU A 165 -13.89 -5.45 -3.22
N ILE A 166 -15.03 -6.14 -3.26
CA ILE A 166 -15.24 -7.37 -4.03
C ILE A 166 -15.21 -7.10 -5.54
N ILE A 167 -15.92 -6.09 -6.05
CA ILE A 167 -15.91 -5.71 -7.49
C ILE A 167 -14.54 -5.22 -7.93
N GLN A 168 -13.78 -4.53 -7.07
CA GLN A 168 -12.42 -4.12 -7.40
C GLN A 168 -11.46 -5.33 -7.38
N LYS A 169 -11.69 -6.34 -6.53
CA LYS A 169 -10.95 -7.61 -6.57
C LYS A 169 -11.32 -8.48 -7.77
N GLU A 170 -12.60 -8.58 -8.10
CA GLU A 170 -13.12 -9.36 -9.24
C GLU A 170 -12.76 -8.70 -10.57
N SER A 171 -12.86 -7.37 -10.71
CA SER A 171 -12.44 -6.68 -11.95
C SER A 171 -10.91 -6.67 -12.15
N VAL A 172 -10.11 -6.80 -11.07
CA VAL A 172 -8.65 -7.02 -11.16
C VAL A 172 -8.35 -8.49 -11.46
N SER A 173 -9.17 -9.43 -10.98
CA SER A 173 -9.07 -10.86 -11.31
C SER A 173 -9.48 -11.16 -12.76
N GLU A 174 -10.51 -10.49 -13.28
CA GLU A 174 -11.00 -10.64 -14.67
C GLU A 174 -10.18 -9.84 -15.69
N ARG A 175 -9.51 -8.75 -15.27
CA ARG A 175 -8.31 -8.26 -15.96
C ARG A 175 -7.13 -9.17 -15.63
N THR A 176 -7.27 -10.44 -15.99
CA THR A 176 -6.24 -11.45 -15.86
C THR A 176 -4.89 -10.84 -16.24
N ILE A 177 -4.05 -10.61 -15.23
CA ILE A 177 -2.66 -10.18 -15.43
C ILE A 177 -1.93 -11.28 -16.23
N VAL A 178 -2.49 -12.49 -16.28
CA VAL A 178 -2.11 -13.55 -17.21
C VAL A 178 -2.00 -12.98 -18.62
N PHE A 179 -0.77 -12.97 -19.12
CA PHE A 179 -0.44 -12.56 -20.46
C PHE A 179 0.42 -13.65 -21.08
N ARG A 180 -0.07 -14.28 -22.14
CA ARG A 180 0.59 -15.43 -22.77
C ARG A 180 1.48 -15.03 -23.95
N GLY A 181 1.59 -13.73 -24.23
CA GLY A 181 2.09 -13.21 -25.49
C GLY A 181 1.09 -13.42 -26.64
N LYS A 182 1.27 -12.66 -27.71
CA LYS A 182 0.59 -12.82 -29.00
C LYS A 182 1.49 -12.27 -30.09
N VAL A 183 1.93 -13.16 -30.98
CA VAL A 183 2.70 -12.81 -32.17
C VAL A 183 1.74 -12.70 -33.35
N LEU A 184 1.68 -11.51 -33.94
CA LEU A 184 0.91 -11.19 -35.14
C LEU A 184 1.68 -11.67 -36.38
N PRO A 185 0.98 -12.09 -37.44
CA PRO A 185 1.63 -12.53 -38.68
C PRO A 185 2.31 -11.35 -39.40
N GLY A 186 3.41 -11.64 -40.12
CA GLY A 186 4.16 -10.68 -40.93
C GLY A 186 5.40 -10.05 -40.26
N THR A 187 6.13 -9.25 -41.02
CA THR A 187 7.49 -8.74 -40.71
C THR A 187 7.53 -7.52 -39.78
N GLY A 188 6.58 -7.43 -38.84
CA GLY A 188 6.51 -6.34 -37.86
C GLY A 188 7.52 -6.46 -36.72
N LYS A 189 7.47 -5.52 -35.78
CA LYS A 189 8.25 -5.58 -34.53
C LYS A 189 7.60 -6.50 -33.52
N CYS A 190 8.40 -7.28 -32.79
CA CYS A 190 7.95 -8.16 -31.72
C CYS A 190 8.72 -7.89 -30.42
N VAL A 191 8.00 -7.45 -29.38
CA VAL A 191 8.58 -7.22 -28.06
C VAL A 191 8.85 -8.57 -27.39
N CYS A 192 10.13 -8.94 -27.30
CA CYS A 192 10.56 -10.24 -26.82
C CYS A 192 10.87 -10.25 -25.32
N SER A 193 11.45 -9.16 -24.82
CA SER A 193 11.81 -9.01 -23.41
C SER A 193 11.41 -7.63 -22.92
N TRP A 194 10.83 -7.56 -21.72
CA TRP A 194 10.37 -6.31 -21.12
C TRP A 194 10.80 -6.16 -19.66
N PRO A 195 11.33 -4.99 -19.25
CA PRO A 195 11.67 -4.73 -17.86
C PRO A 195 10.40 -4.58 -17.01
N GLY A 196 10.13 -5.57 -16.16
CA GLY A 196 8.96 -5.60 -15.26
C GLY A 196 8.89 -4.48 -14.20
N LYS A 197 9.88 -3.57 -14.17
CA LYS A 197 9.90 -2.41 -13.28
C LYS A 197 8.90 -1.31 -13.68
N TYR A 198 8.45 -1.29 -14.94
CA TYR A 198 7.59 -0.23 -15.46
C TYR A 198 6.16 -0.71 -15.66
N GLU A 199 5.39 -0.78 -14.57
CA GLU A 199 4.02 -1.31 -14.53
C GLU A 199 3.08 -0.63 -15.55
N SER A 200 3.07 0.71 -15.61
CA SER A 200 2.20 1.44 -16.55
C SER A 200 2.54 1.18 -18.01
N ALA A 201 3.82 1.05 -18.33
CA ALA A 201 4.28 0.78 -19.69
C ALA A 201 4.05 -0.69 -20.09
N TRP A 202 4.10 -1.61 -19.13
CA TRP A 202 3.67 -2.99 -19.28
C TRP A 202 2.18 -3.09 -19.59
N ASP A 203 1.32 -2.37 -18.87
CA ASP A 203 -0.12 -2.35 -19.14
C ASP A 203 -0.45 -1.84 -20.54
N ALA A 204 0.28 -0.81 -21.01
CA ALA A 204 0.16 -0.29 -22.36
C ALA A 204 0.60 -1.33 -23.41
N LEU A 205 1.72 -2.05 -23.18
CA LEU A 205 2.17 -3.14 -24.05
C LEU A 205 1.10 -4.24 -24.17
N VAL A 206 0.59 -4.72 -23.04
CA VAL A 206 -0.41 -5.78 -22.98
C VAL A 206 -1.71 -5.35 -23.68
N THR A 207 -2.17 -4.13 -23.43
CA THR A 207 -3.39 -3.58 -24.03
C THR A 207 -3.28 -3.50 -25.56
N ASP A 208 -2.17 -2.97 -26.07
CA ASP A 208 -1.97 -2.84 -27.52
C ASP A 208 -1.77 -4.18 -28.20
N CYS A 209 -1.08 -5.12 -27.55
CA CYS A 209 -0.92 -6.47 -28.08
C CYS A 209 -2.26 -7.21 -28.17
N ARG A 210 -3.11 -7.08 -27.15
CA ARG A 210 -4.49 -7.62 -27.16
C ARG A 210 -5.33 -7.03 -28.30
N ARG A 211 -5.17 -5.72 -28.57
CA ARG A 211 -5.82 -5.03 -29.70
C ARG A 211 -5.27 -5.42 -31.07
N GLY A 212 -4.15 -6.13 -31.13
CA GLY A 212 -3.49 -6.50 -32.38
C GLY A 212 -2.68 -5.38 -33.01
N ASN A 213 -2.28 -4.38 -32.23
CA ASN A 213 -1.46 -3.26 -32.69
C ASN A 213 0.04 -3.58 -32.67
N ILE A 214 0.47 -4.49 -31.80
CA ILE A 214 1.88 -4.88 -31.63
C ILE A 214 2.01 -6.38 -31.33
N SER A 215 3.07 -7.01 -31.84
CA SER A 215 3.46 -8.36 -31.44
C SER A 215 4.23 -8.33 -30.13
N ALA A 216 3.92 -9.24 -29.21
CA ALA A 216 4.67 -9.39 -27.97
C ALA A 216 4.83 -10.87 -27.63
N ALA A 217 6.06 -11.32 -27.46
CA ALA A 217 6.38 -12.69 -27.07
C ALA A 217 6.49 -12.87 -25.55
N VAL A 218 6.61 -11.77 -24.79
CA VAL A 218 6.67 -11.77 -23.32
C VAL A 218 5.49 -12.50 -22.69
N VAL A 219 5.78 -13.26 -21.63
CA VAL A 219 4.80 -14.09 -20.91
C VAL A 219 4.81 -13.74 -19.43
N PHE A 220 3.63 -13.57 -18.85
CA PHE A 220 3.45 -13.33 -17.42
C PHE A 220 2.33 -14.23 -16.88
N LEU A 221 2.69 -15.11 -15.94
CA LEU A 221 1.79 -16.08 -15.30
C LEU A 221 1.79 -15.83 -13.78
N PRO A 222 0.90 -14.96 -13.27
CA PRO A 222 0.87 -14.60 -11.84
C PRO A 222 0.45 -15.77 -10.95
N GLU A 223 0.73 -15.65 -9.65
CA GLU A 223 0.21 -16.55 -8.62
C GLU A 223 -1.31 -16.65 -8.68
N GLY A 224 -1.82 -17.88 -8.58
CA GLY A 224 -3.25 -18.20 -8.73
C GLY A 224 -3.72 -18.41 -10.17
N SER A 225 -2.89 -18.15 -11.19
CA SER A 225 -3.20 -18.56 -12.55
C SER A 225 -3.09 -20.07 -12.73
N GLU A 226 -3.84 -20.63 -13.68
CA GLU A 226 -3.87 -22.07 -13.99
C GLU A 226 -2.47 -22.67 -14.22
N ASP A 227 -1.57 -21.87 -14.80
CA ASP A 227 -0.23 -22.31 -15.17
C ASP A 227 0.86 -21.95 -14.15
N TYR A 228 0.50 -21.28 -13.05
CA TYR A 228 1.46 -20.97 -11.99
C TYR A 228 1.94 -22.25 -11.29
N GLY A 229 3.25 -22.34 -11.07
CA GLY A 229 3.87 -23.51 -10.44
C GLY A 229 4.04 -24.70 -11.38
N ARG A 230 3.63 -24.60 -12.65
CA ARG A 230 3.86 -25.67 -13.64
C ARG A 230 5.31 -25.67 -14.11
N HIS A 231 5.89 -26.86 -14.15
CA HIS A 231 7.25 -27.10 -14.59
C HIS A 231 7.25 -27.92 -15.87
N ASP A 232 7.99 -27.44 -16.87
CA ASP A 232 8.11 -28.14 -18.15
C ASP A 232 9.48 -28.82 -18.28
N PRO A 233 9.52 -30.00 -18.91
CA PRO A 233 10.76 -30.65 -19.26
C PRO A 233 11.51 -29.89 -20.35
N ILE A 234 12.83 -30.04 -20.34
CA ILE A 234 13.68 -29.53 -21.42
C ILE A 234 13.58 -30.52 -22.59
N PRO A 235 13.20 -30.09 -23.80
CA PRO A 235 13.20 -30.94 -24.98
C PRO A 235 14.59 -31.52 -25.27
N GLU A 236 14.67 -32.81 -25.64
CA GLU A 236 15.95 -33.50 -25.89
C GLU A 236 16.79 -32.83 -27.00
N ASN A 237 16.11 -32.27 -28.01
CA ASN A 237 16.75 -31.59 -29.13
C ASN A 237 17.50 -30.30 -28.73
N GLU A 238 17.19 -29.71 -27.57
CA GLU A 238 17.91 -28.52 -27.07
C GLU A 238 19.33 -28.84 -26.60
N LYS A 239 19.62 -30.11 -26.27
CA LYS A 239 20.92 -30.58 -25.77
C LYS A 239 21.41 -29.75 -24.58
N ILE A 240 20.49 -29.39 -23.67
CA ILE A 240 20.77 -28.65 -22.45
C ILE A 240 20.66 -29.63 -21.27
N PRO A 241 21.65 -29.69 -20.36
CA PRO A 241 21.57 -30.58 -19.22
C PRO A 241 20.46 -30.16 -18.26
N GLY A 242 19.72 -31.16 -17.75
CA GLY A 242 18.65 -30.97 -16.77
C GLY A 242 17.32 -31.54 -17.23
N THR A 243 16.42 -31.78 -16.28
CA THR A 243 15.08 -32.33 -16.56
C THR A 243 14.00 -31.25 -16.61
N CYS A 244 14.32 -29.99 -16.28
CA CYS A 244 13.36 -28.90 -16.15
C CYS A 244 14.02 -27.55 -16.47
N TRP A 245 13.32 -26.67 -17.19
CA TRP A 245 13.83 -25.33 -17.54
C TRP A 245 14.24 -24.47 -16.33
N CYS A 246 13.74 -24.74 -15.12
CA CYS A 246 14.17 -24.00 -13.94
C CYS A 246 15.68 -24.07 -13.68
N VAL A 247 16.33 -25.20 -13.97
CA VAL A 247 17.76 -25.39 -13.70
C VAL A 247 18.64 -24.46 -14.55
N PRO A 248 18.54 -24.45 -15.90
CA PRO A 248 19.33 -23.52 -16.70
C PRO A 248 18.95 -22.05 -16.47
N LEU A 249 17.68 -21.75 -16.17
CA LEU A 249 17.22 -20.35 -15.98
C LEU A 249 17.62 -19.77 -14.63
N TYR A 250 17.38 -20.53 -13.55
CA TYR A 250 17.44 -20.04 -12.18
C TYR A 250 18.44 -20.77 -11.30
N GLY A 251 18.98 -21.89 -11.77
CA GLY A 251 19.89 -22.78 -11.04
C GLY A 251 19.16 -23.85 -10.22
N GLU A 252 17.88 -23.64 -9.91
CA GLU A 252 17.07 -24.54 -9.09
C GLU A 252 15.57 -24.43 -9.44
N PRO A 253 14.74 -25.45 -9.13
CA PRO A 253 13.29 -25.36 -9.25
C PRO A 253 12.69 -24.21 -8.44
N LYS A 254 11.91 -23.35 -9.09
CA LYS A 254 11.22 -22.22 -8.44
C LYS A 254 9.73 -22.50 -8.24
N LYS A 255 9.16 -22.05 -7.12
CA LYS A 255 7.74 -22.28 -6.75
C LYS A 255 6.73 -21.80 -7.80
N TRP A 256 7.08 -20.78 -8.58
CA TRP A 256 6.23 -20.22 -9.63
C TRP A 256 6.30 -20.99 -10.95
N GLY A 257 7.16 -22.01 -11.05
CA GLY A 257 7.28 -22.84 -12.24
C GLY A 257 8.09 -22.20 -13.36
N CYS A 258 8.31 -22.98 -14.43
CA CYS A 258 8.98 -22.54 -15.65
C CYS A 258 8.10 -22.66 -16.90
N HIS A 259 6.81 -23.00 -16.77
CA HIS A 259 5.92 -23.17 -17.93
C HIS A 259 5.78 -21.89 -18.78
N TRP A 260 5.96 -20.71 -18.17
CA TRP A 260 6.02 -19.44 -18.91
C TRP A 260 7.13 -19.43 -19.97
N TRP A 261 8.25 -20.11 -19.71
CA TRP A 261 9.41 -20.17 -20.60
C TRP A 261 9.10 -20.93 -21.88
N THR A 262 8.42 -22.08 -21.79
CA THR A 262 8.01 -22.85 -22.97
C THR A 262 7.07 -22.05 -23.87
N LYS A 263 6.12 -21.30 -23.28
CA LYS A 263 5.25 -20.39 -24.04
C LYS A 263 6.03 -19.25 -24.68
N TRP A 264 6.99 -18.69 -23.94
CA TRP A 264 7.87 -17.64 -24.45
C TRP A 264 8.70 -18.14 -25.64
N ILE A 265 9.36 -19.32 -25.53
CA ILE A 265 10.09 -19.95 -26.65
C ILE A 265 9.16 -20.10 -27.85
N ALA A 266 7.96 -20.67 -27.67
CA ALA A 266 7.02 -20.87 -28.76
C ALA A 266 6.64 -19.55 -29.46
N ASN A 267 6.49 -18.46 -28.70
CA ASN A 267 6.26 -17.14 -29.27
C ASN A 267 7.49 -16.62 -30.03
N ILE A 268 8.70 -16.83 -29.51
CA ILE A 268 9.94 -16.40 -30.18
C ILE A 268 10.18 -17.15 -31.48
N GLU A 269 10.03 -18.47 -31.47
CA GLU A 269 10.15 -19.29 -32.68
C GLU A 269 9.14 -18.83 -33.74
N LYS A 270 7.88 -18.61 -33.33
CA LYS A 270 6.87 -18.05 -34.24
C LYS A 270 7.24 -16.66 -34.77
N ALA A 271 7.76 -15.77 -33.92
CA ALA A 271 8.18 -14.44 -34.36
C ALA A 271 9.34 -14.50 -35.36
N HIS A 272 10.28 -15.43 -35.15
CA HIS A 272 11.39 -15.68 -36.07
C HIS A 272 10.91 -16.23 -37.41
N GLU A 273 10.01 -17.22 -37.40
CA GLU A 273 9.41 -17.81 -38.61
C GLU A 273 8.64 -16.78 -39.46
N GLU A 274 7.94 -15.85 -38.80
CA GLU A 274 7.21 -14.75 -39.46
C GLU A 274 8.13 -13.60 -39.94
N GLY A 275 9.44 -13.69 -39.67
CA GLY A 275 10.42 -12.66 -40.04
C GLY A 275 10.25 -11.35 -39.26
N ALA A 276 9.70 -11.42 -38.04
CA ALA A 276 9.51 -10.25 -37.19
C ALA A 276 10.86 -9.74 -36.63
N GLU A 277 10.99 -8.42 -36.49
CA GLU A 277 12.12 -7.80 -35.80
C GLU A 277 11.95 -8.00 -34.29
N ILE A 278 12.80 -8.85 -33.70
CA ILE A 278 12.79 -9.15 -32.26
C ILE A 278 13.41 -7.96 -31.50
N GLU A 279 12.66 -7.35 -30.58
CA GLU A 279 13.12 -6.24 -29.74
C GLU A 279 13.33 -6.68 -28.29
N VAL A 280 14.48 -6.33 -27.71
CA VAL A 280 14.83 -6.56 -26.31
C VAL A 280 14.96 -5.21 -25.61
N TYR A 281 14.10 -4.98 -24.61
CA TYR A 281 14.08 -3.73 -23.87
C TYR A 281 14.96 -3.76 -22.61
N PHE A 282 15.88 -2.81 -22.51
CA PHE A 282 16.79 -2.60 -21.38
C PHE A 282 16.30 -1.46 -20.49
N PHE A 283 16.78 -1.43 -19.24
CA PHE A 283 16.60 -0.24 -18.39
C PHE A 283 17.25 1.00 -19.03
N LYS A 284 16.72 2.19 -18.70
CA LYS A 284 17.20 3.47 -19.21
C LYS A 284 18.70 3.66 -18.91
N GLY A 285 19.51 3.96 -19.93
CA GLY A 285 20.96 4.12 -19.81
C GLY A 285 21.73 2.82 -19.54
N MET A 286 21.11 1.66 -19.78
CA MET A 286 21.70 0.35 -19.53
C MET A 286 21.70 -0.56 -20.76
N LYS A 287 21.57 -0.01 -21.97
CA LYS A 287 21.67 -0.76 -23.23
C LYS A 287 22.94 -1.62 -23.27
N GLY A 288 22.79 -2.88 -23.68
CA GLY A 288 23.89 -3.85 -23.80
C GLY A 288 24.47 -4.34 -22.47
N ARG A 289 24.02 -3.82 -21.32
CA ARG A 289 24.54 -4.19 -20.00
C ARG A 289 23.70 -5.28 -19.33
N GLY A 290 24.31 -5.98 -18.39
CA GLY A 290 23.59 -6.94 -17.56
C GLY A 290 23.28 -8.24 -18.26
N LYS A 291 23.95 -8.60 -19.36
CA LYS A 291 23.85 -9.94 -19.95
C LYS A 291 24.59 -10.96 -19.07
N VAL A 292 24.16 -12.22 -19.12
CA VAL A 292 24.96 -13.34 -18.58
C VAL A 292 26.00 -13.75 -19.61
N ARG A 293 27.02 -14.52 -19.20
CA ARG A 293 28.08 -14.92 -20.13
C ARG A 293 27.58 -15.86 -21.24
N ASP A 294 26.72 -16.81 -20.88
CA ASP A 294 26.11 -17.80 -21.76
C ASP A 294 24.82 -18.31 -21.09
N PHE A 295 23.89 -18.86 -21.88
CA PHE A 295 22.71 -19.53 -21.37
C PHE A 295 23.06 -20.67 -20.40
N SER A 296 24.17 -21.38 -20.65
CA SER A 296 24.64 -22.46 -19.77
C SER A 296 25.08 -21.98 -18.37
N THR A 297 25.44 -20.69 -18.22
CA THR A 297 25.81 -20.11 -16.93
C THR A 297 24.69 -19.33 -16.25
N ALA A 298 23.59 -19.05 -16.96
CA ALA A 298 22.51 -18.19 -16.49
C ALA A 298 21.99 -18.58 -15.09
N GLY A 299 21.70 -19.87 -14.88
CA GLY A 299 21.22 -20.38 -13.61
C GLY A 299 22.23 -20.27 -12.46
N LYS A 300 23.51 -20.56 -12.70
CA LYS A 300 24.58 -20.40 -11.69
C LYS A 300 24.78 -18.93 -11.32
N GLU A 301 24.78 -18.05 -12.32
CA GLU A 301 24.87 -16.61 -12.10
C GLU A 301 23.63 -16.08 -11.38
N ASN A 302 22.44 -16.65 -11.63
CA ASN A 302 21.23 -16.32 -10.89
C ASN A 302 21.35 -16.67 -9.40
N LEU A 303 21.76 -17.90 -9.07
CA LEU A 303 22.00 -18.30 -7.68
C LEU A 303 23.04 -17.42 -7.00
N ARG A 304 24.10 -17.01 -7.71
CA ARG A 304 25.09 -16.07 -7.17
C ARG A 304 24.48 -14.70 -6.86
N ARG A 305 23.64 -14.15 -7.76
CA ARG A 305 22.92 -12.89 -7.51
C ARG A 305 21.96 -13.00 -6.33
N GLU A 306 21.21 -14.10 -6.24
CA GLU A 306 20.29 -14.36 -5.13
C GLU A 306 21.04 -14.47 -3.81
N ALA A 307 22.15 -15.21 -3.75
CA ALA A 307 22.98 -15.32 -2.56
C ALA A 307 23.54 -13.96 -2.09
N ILE A 308 23.94 -13.08 -3.04
CA ILE A 308 24.38 -11.73 -2.70
C ILE A 308 23.20 -10.89 -2.20
N GLN A 309 22.05 -10.91 -2.88
CA GLN A 309 20.84 -10.19 -2.44
C GLN A 309 20.36 -10.66 -1.07
N GLU A 310 20.50 -11.94 -0.78
CA GLU A 310 20.15 -12.50 0.52
C GLU A 310 20.98 -11.89 1.66
N LYS A 311 22.24 -11.48 1.43
CA LYS A 311 23.03 -10.72 2.42
C LYS A 311 22.41 -9.35 2.75
N GLN A 312 21.71 -8.75 1.79
CA GLN A 312 20.94 -7.53 2.00
C GLN A 312 19.70 -7.82 2.87
N GLU A 313 18.97 -8.90 2.57
CA GLU A 313 17.68 -9.25 3.19
C GLU A 313 17.79 -9.92 4.57
N LYS A 314 18.74 -10.84 4.75
CA LYS A 314 19.03 -11.55 6.03
C LYS A 314 19.59 -10.65 7.12
N LYS A 315 19.65 -9.34 6.85
CA LYS A 315 20.09 -8.27 7.74
C LYS A 315 21.59 -8.25 8.02
N ASP A 316 22.43 -9.02 7.34
CA ASP A 316 23.90 -8.90 7.51
C ASP A 316 24.34 -7.45 7.22
N PHE A 317 23.90 -6.92 6.07
CA PHE A 317 24.12 -5.52 5.73
C PHE A 317 23.37 -4.57 6.68
N LEU A 318 22.10 -4.83 6.99
CA LEU A 318 21.29 -3.94 7.84
C LEU A 318 21.75 -3.90 9.30
N GLN A 319 22.50 -4.90 9.77
CA GLN A 319 23.14 -4.97 11.08
C GLN A 319 24.59 -4.50 11.05
N SER A 320 25.13 -4.18 9.87
CA SER A 320 26.50 -3.71 9.72
C SER A 320 26.68 -2.31 10.34
N GLN A 321 27.90 -2.03 10.79
CA GLN A 321 28.29 -0.69 11.27
C GLN A 321 28.07 0.38 10.19
N ALA A 322 28.33 0.05 8.91
CA ALA A 322 28.14 0.95 7.78
C ALA A 322 26.68 1.42 7.65
N PHE A 323 25.72 0.51 7.81
CA PHE A 323 24.30 0.87 7.77
C PHE A 323 23.87 1.65 9.01
N SER A 324 24.34 1.27 10.21
CA SER A 324 24.07 2.02 11.44
C SER A 324 24.56 3.47 11.35
N GLU A 325 25.74 3.69 10.79
CA GLU A 325 26.30 5.03 10.56
C GLU A 325 25.43 5.84 9.58
N ALA A 326 24.96 5.21 8.49
CA ALA A 326 24.03 5.85 7.57
C ALA A 326 22.69 6.22 8.23
N CYS A 327 22.20 5.41 9.17
CA CYS A 327 21.04 5.76 10.01
C CYS A 327 21.31 7.01 10.86
N HIS A 328 22.48 7.12 11.49
CA HIS A 328 22.88 8.34 12.22
C HIS A 328 22.98 9.57 11.32
N GLN A 329 23.35 9.38 10.05
CA GLN A 329 23.38 10.44 9.03
C GLN A 329 22.01 10.75 8.42
N GLY A 330 20.94 10.12 8.91
CA GLY A 330 19.56 10.44 8.53
C GLY A 330 19.08 9.79 7.24
N ILE A 331 19.61 8.61 6.85
CA ILE A 331 19.07 7.85 5.70
C ILE A 331 17.57 7.58 5.84
N GLU A 332 17.07 7.43 7.07
CA GLU A 332 15.64 7.22 7.37
C GLU A 332 14.76 8.44 7.04
N CYS A 333 15.36 9.63 6.89
CA CYS A 333 14.66 10.85 6.49
C CYS A 333 14.49 10.96 4.97
N LEU A 334 15.10 10.06 4.18
CA LEU A 334 14.95 10.05 2.73
C LEU A 334 13.54 9.63 2.32
N SER A 335 13.06 10.18 1.21
CA SER A 335 11.72 9.84 0.70
C SER A 335 11.64 8.35 0.36
N THR A 336 10.61 7.70 0.90
CA THR A 336 10.21 6.32 0.58
C THR A 336 9.18 6.26 -0.55
N GLU A 337 8.79 7.41 -1.10
CA GLU A 337 7.83 7.47 -2.19
C GLU A 337 8.43 6.86 -3.47
N PRO A 338 7.73 5.91 -4.12
CA PRO A 338 8.18 5.33 -5.37
C PRO A 338 8.13 6.40 -6.47
N ARG A 339 9.18 6.41 -7.29
CA ARG A 339 9.29 7.19 -8.52
C ARG A 339 8.72 6.39 -9.70
N GLU A 340 8.83 6.93 -10.90
CA GLU A 340 8.38 6.31 -12.16
C GLU A 340 8.99 4.92 -12.39
N ASP A 341 10.18 4.68 -11.87
CA ASP A 341 10.89 3.40 -11.95
C ASP A 341 10.67 2.54 -10.70
N SER A 342 9.63 2.80 -9.92
CA SER A 342 9.30 2.12 -8.64
C SER A 342 10.36 2.21 -7.55
N SER A 343 11.48 2.89 -7.76
CA SER A 343 12.51 3.12 -6.74
C SER A 343 12.22 4.40 -5.95
N SER A 344 12.67 4.47 -4.71
CA SER A 344 12.57 5.66 -3.86
C SER A 344 13.95 6.25 -3.59
N GLN A 345 14.01 7.46 -3.04
CA GLN A 345 15.31 8.04 -2.63
C GLN A 345 15.98 7.15 -1.59
N TYR A 346 15.20 6.66 -0.63
CA TYR A 346 15.64 5.69 0.37
C TYR A 346 16.18 4.41 -0.29
N SER A 347 15.42 3.74 -1.17
CA SER A 347 15.86 2.45 -1.72
C SER A 347 17.10 2.56 -2.61
N ARG A 348 17.29 3.67 -3.32
CA ARG A 348 18.52 3.94 -4.08
C ARG A 348 19.72 4.12 -3.17
N GLU A 349 19.57 4.86 -2.08
CA GLU A 349 20.67 5.10 -1.14
C GLU A 349 21.05 3.81 -0.38
N VAL A 350 20.06 3.05 0.08
CA VAL A 350 20.27 1.72 0.66
C VAL A 350 21.01 0.82 -0.31
N ARG A 351 20.62 0.81 -1.59
CA ARG A 351 21.29 0.02 -2.64
C ARG A 351 22.74 0.48 -2.86
N ARG A 352 23.00 1.79 -2.90
CA ARG A 352 24.35 2.36 -3.04
C ARG A 352 25.26 1.93 -1.90
N LEU A 353 24.78 2.06 -0.66
CA LEU A 353 25.53 1.64 0.54
C LEU A 353 25.76 0.13 0.57
N PHE A 354 24.75 -0.66 0.17
CA PHE A 354 24.88 -2.11 0.08
C PHE A 354 25.99 -2.50 -0.90
N LEU A 355 26.01 -1.93 -2.11
CA LEU A 355 27.08 -2.20 -3.09
C LEU A 355 28.46 -1.79 -2.56
N ALA A 356 28.56 -0.64 -1.87
CA ALA A 356 29.80 -0.19 -1.24
C ALA A 356 30.28 -1.11 -0.11
N TRP A 357 29.35 -1.76 0.61
CA TRP A 357 29.66 -2.71 1.69
C TRP A 357 30.12 -4.07 1.18
N LEU A 358 29.69 -4.49 -0.01
CA LEU A 358 30.09 -5.78 -0.58
C LEU A 358 31.61 -5.89 -0.80
N PRO A 359 32.18 -7.09 -0.70
CA PRO A 359 33.52 -7.39 -1.20
C PRO A 359 33.67 -6.97 -2.67
N GLU A 360 34.87 -6.55 -3.08
CA GLU A 360 35.14 -6.00 -4.41
C GLU A 360 34.70 -6.93 -5.55
N GLU A 361 34.97 -8.23 -5.44
CA GLU A 361 34.55 -9.22 -6.44
C GLU A 361 33.02 -9.30 -6.58
N GLU A 362 32.29 -9.31 -5.46
CA GLU A 362 30.82 -9.37 -5.47
C GLU A 362 30.20 -8.07 -5.96
N ARG A 363 30.80 -6.92 -5.61
CA ARG A 363 30.39 -5.61 -6.10
C ARG A 363 30.50 -5.54 -7.62
N HIS A 364 31.67 -5.90 -8.18
CA HIS A 364 31.87 -5.93 -9.63
C HIS A 364 30.91 -6.88 -10.34
N PHE A 365 30.67 -8.06 -9.75
CA PHE A 365 29.70 -9.01 -10.29
C PHE A 365 28.27 -8.43 -10.32
N MET A 366 27.85 -7.72 -9.26
CA MET A 366 26.54 -7.09 -9.20
C MET A 366 26.41 -5.91 -10.16
N GLU A 367 27.44 -5.08 -10.29
CA GLU A 367 27.48 -3.94 -11.22
C GLU A 367 27.48 -4.38 -12.69
N ALA A 368 28.23 -5.44 -13.02
CA ALA A 368 28.20 -6.07 -14.34
C ALA A 368 26.84 -6.70 -14.65
N SER A 369 26.12 -7.13 -13.60
CA SER A 369 24.77 -7.67 -13.69
C SER A 369 23.67 -6.60 -13.79
N GLU A 370 23.95 -5.31 -13.77
CA GLU A 370 22.90 -4.30 -13.94
C GLU A 370 22.51 -4.12 -15.42
N GLY A 371 21.21 -4.03 -15.71
CA GLY A 371 20.68 -3.67 -17.04
C GLY A 371 19.49 -4.50 -17.53
N LEU A 372 19.45 -5.77 -17.12
CA LEU A 372 18.36 -6.70 -17.41
C LEU A 372 17.86 -7.36 -16.11
N GLY A 373 16.56 -7.64 -16.02
CA GLY A 373 15.98 -8.47 -14.96
C GLY A 373 16.45 -9.92 -15.04
N ASN A 374 16.33 -10.68 -13.93
CA ASN A 374 16.88 -12.04 -13.85
C ASN A 374 16.38 -12.97 -14.98
N SER A 375 15.07 -13.00 -15.25
CA SER A 375 14.51 -13.79 -16.35
C SER A 375 14.96 -13.27 -17.72
N GLN A 376 15.00 -11.95 -17.91
CA GLN A 376 15.43 -11.31 -19.16
C GLN A 376 16.86 -11.67 -19.54
N LYS A 377 17.75 -11.84 -18.54
CA LYS A 377 19.13 -12.29 -18.78
C LYS A 377 19.18 -13.63 -19.50
N ALA A 378 18.35 -14.57 -19.07
CA ALA A 378 18.27 -15.90 -19.66
C ALA A 378 17.59 -15.85 -21.04
N GLU A 379 16.55 -15.01 -21.21
CA GLU A 379 15.91 -14.74 -22.51
C GLU A 379 16.94 -14.30 -23.56
N VAL A 380 17.73 -13.27 -23.25
CA VAL A 380 18.76 -12.74 -24.15
C VAL A 380 19.83 -13.77 -24.46
N ALA A 381 20.34 -14.47 -23.45
CA ALA A 381 21.36 -15.49 -23.66
C ALA A 381 20.84 -16.69 -24.49
N TRP A 382 19.54 -17.00 -24.40
CA TRP A 382 18.91 -18.02 -25.23
C TRP A 382 18.80 -17.57 -26.69
N LEU A 383 18.40 -16.32 -26.96
CA LEU A 383 18.41 -15.76 -28.32
C LEU A 383 19.80 -15.82 -28.95
N GLU A 384 20.83 -15.44 -28.19
CA GLU A 384 22.24 -15.50 -28.62
C GLU A 384 22.67 -16.94 -28.91
N ARG A 385 22.29 -17.90 -28.05
CA ARG A 385 22.55 -19.33 -28.28
C ARG A 385 21.90 -19.86 -29.55
N LYS A 386 20.66 -19.43 -29.85
CA LYS A 386 19.93 -19.81 -31.07
C LYS A 386 20.45 -19.11 -32.33
N GLY A 387 21.23 -18.03 -32.18
CA GLY A 387 21.67 -17.20 -33.29
C GLY A 387 20.58 -16.28 -33.82
N TYR A 388 19.55 -15.98 -33.02
CA TYR A 388 18.46 -15.10 -33.42
C TYR A 388 18.88 -13.64 -33.25
N ALA A 389 18.82 -12.88 -34.34
CA ALA A 389 19.10 -11.45 -34.32
C ALA A 389 18.01 -10.71 -33.54
N TYR A 390 18.42 -9.74 -32.73
CA TYR A 390 17.50 -8.87 -32.00
C TYR A 390 18.03 -7.44 -31.92
N THR A 391 17.10 -6.48 -31.83
CA THR A 391 17.39 -5.06 -31.64
C THR A 391 17.32 -4.73 -30.16
N GLU A 392 18.41 -4.18 -29.63
CA GLU A 392 18.47 -3.66 -28.26
C GLU A 392 17.85 -2.26 -28.18
N VAL A 393 16.80 -2.12 -27.38
CA VAL A 393 16.05 -0.87 -27.19
C VAL A 393 16.15 -0.42 -25.74
N GLU A 394 16.40 0.88 -25.49
CA GLU A 394 16.27 1.43 -24.14
C GLU A 394 14.82 1.84 -23.88
N VAL A 395 14.29 1.50 -22.70
CA VAL A 395 12.99 2.00 -22.31
C VAL A 395 13.07 3.49 -22.01
N ASP A 396 12.43 4.28 -22.87
CA ASP A 396 11.93 5.60 -22.53
C ASP A 396 10.41 5.52 -22.29
N ILE A 397 10.00 5.52 -21.03
CA ILE A 397 8.59 5.38 -20.63
C ILE A 397 7.75 6.52 -21.23
N PHE A 398 8.29 7.73 -21.26
CA PHE A 398 7.54 8.89 -21.73
C PHE A 398 7.28 8.76 -23.23
N GLN A 399 8.32 8.44 -24.00
CA GLN A 399 8.18 8.18 -25.43
C GLN A 399 7.26 6.97 -25.71
N TRP A 400 7.41 5.89 -24.93
CA TRP A 400 6.59 4.70 -25.06
C TRP A 400 5.10 4.97 -24.88
N LEU A 401 4.75 5.76 -23.85
CA LEU A 401 3.37 6.12 -23.58
C LEU A 401 2.84 7.17 -24.58
N GLN A 402 3.67 8.12 -25.02
CA GLN A 402 3.26 9.13 -26.01
C GLN A 402 2.93 8.54 -27.39
N GLN A 403 3.64 7.50 -27.83
CA GLN A 403 3.36 6.84 -29.10
C GLN A 403 2.05 6.05 -29.12
N ARG A 404 1.38 5.91 -27.97
CA ARG A 404 0.24 5.00 -27.75
C ARG A 404 -1.02 5.68 -27.19
N MET A 405 -0.94 7.00 -26.94
CA MET A 405 -2.10 7.86 -26.68
C MET A 405 -2.54 8.50 -27.99
#